data_AF-A0A2V6XC69-F1
#
_entry.id   AF-A0A2V6XC69-F1
#
_cell.length_a   1.000
_cell.length_b   1.000
_cell.length_c   1.000
_cell.angle_alpha   90.00
_cell.angle_beta   90.00
_cell.angle_gamma   90.00
#
_symmetry.space_group_name_H-M   'P 1'
#
loop_
_entity.id
_entity.type
_entity.pdbx_description
1 polymer ?
#
loop_
_entity_poly.entity_id
_entity_poly.type
_entity_poly.pdbx_seq_one_letter_code
_entity_poly.pdbx_strand_id
1 'polypeptide(L)'
;MAVDPGGARHAPTIPEGTAVRAWILVLTLVAVACSTVTPFDRGFALSQRGQDLAAKEAFDEAIRRSPDSAPAYANRGLVRARLGDLDGAIEDYTKAIALGSRDGEVPFNRGLALTEKRDYRDAVADFTTALSVNPRHAEALFARGSAWWLTGDTDQARADWLRAIALEPDPRQKSRMLAAVDSAPPVTRPPAVTSSPAAGPAAGPGPETAPPASAPASASSLGARAPLDSRALAARGLDRELKGDRPGAIGDLRAALAAEIDPERRQGLRNLLQLLGAI
;
A
#
# COMPACT_ATOMS: atom_id res chain seq x y z
N MET A 1 63.13 17.49 -65.67
CA MET A 1 61.87 17.85 -64.98
C MET A 1 60.78 16.94 -65.50
N ALA A 2 60.34 15.98 -64.69
CA ALA A 2 59.02 15.35 -64.79
C ALA A 2 58.76 14.71 -63.42
N VAL A 3 57.70 15.20 -62.76
CA VAL A 3 57.25 14.81 -61.42
C VAL A 3 56.31 13.61 -61.58
N ASP A 4 56.57 12.55 -60.83
CA ASP A 4 55.71 11.37 -60.71
C ASP A 4 54.87 11.48 -59.43
N PRO A 5 53.53 11.58 -59.48
CA PRO A 5 52.69 11.57 -58.30
C PRO A 5 51.86 10.28 -58.22
N GLY A 6 51.94 9.56 -57.09
CA GLY A 6 50.85 8.64 -56.76
C GLY A 6 51.23 7.46 -55.88
N GLY A 7 51.79 7.72 -54.69
CA GLY A 7 51.92 6.72 -53.64
C GLY A 7 50.59 6.09 -53.24
N ALA A 8 50.59 4.77 -53.14
CA ALA A 8 49.49 3.92 -52.70
C ALA A 8 48.92 4.32 -51.33
N ARG A 9 47.60 4.22 -51.18
CA ARG A 9 46.93 4.08 -49.88
C ARG A 9 46.02 2.86 -49.94
N HIS A 10 46.52 1.73 -49.42
CA HIS A 10 45.67 0.58 -49.11
C HIS A 10 44.76 0.96 -47.93
N ALA A 11 43.45 0.99 -48.15
CA ALA A 11 42.48 1.07 -47.07
C ALA A 11 42.45 -0.29 -46.33
N PRO A 12 42.45 -0.30 -44.99
CA PRO A 12 42.34 -1.56 -44.24
C PRO A 12 40.97 -2.19 -44.47
N THR A 13 40.96 -3.40 -45.02
CA THR A 13 39.77 -4.24 -45.16
C THR A 13 39.37 -4.77 -43.78
N ILE A 14 38.18 -4.40 -43.29
CA ILE A 14 37.63 -4.92 -42.04
C ILE A 14 37.09 -6.33 -42.30
N PRO A 15 37.42 -7.37 -41.49
CA PRO A 15 36.90 -8.72 -41.69
C PRO A 15 35.41 -8.82 -41.31
N GLU A 16 34.54 -8.97 -42.30
CA GLU A 16 33.07 -8.73 -42.21
C GLU A 16 32.22 -9.85 -41.57
N GLY A 17 32.79 -10.99 -41.13
CA GLY A 17 31.97 -12.15 -40.75
C GLY A 17 31.90 -12.46 -39.25
N THR A 18 33.05 -12.73 -38.65
CA THR A 18 33.13 -13.40 -37.33
C THR A 18 33.21 -12.42 -36.17
N ALA A 19 33.90 -11.29 -36.35
CA ALA A 19 34.01 -10.24 -35.34
C ALA A 19 32.63 -9.59 -35.10
N VAL A 20 31.91 -9.23 -36.17
CA VAL A 20 30.56 -8.63 -36.05
C VAL A 20 29.59 -9.57 -35.34
N ARG A 21 29.65 -10.87 -35.65
CA ARG A 21 28.84 -11.89 -34.96
C ARG A 21 29.19 -12.01 -33.48
N ALA A 22 30.47 -12.02 -33.12
CA ALA A 22 30.91 -12.03 -31.73
C ALA A 22 30.47 -10.77 -30.97
N TRP A 23 30.56 -9.60 -31.60
CA TRP A 23 30.09 -8.33 -31.02
C TRP A 23 28.58 -8.30 -30.82
N ILE A 24 27.79 -8.81 -31.78
CA ILE A 24 26.33 -8.95 -31.64
C ILE A 24 25.99 -9.94 -30.51
N LEU A 25 26.71 -11.06 -30.40
CA LEU A 25 26.48 -12.05 -29.35
C LEU A 25 26.83 -11.49 -27.97
N VAL A 26 27.92 -10.73 -27.85
CA VAL A 26 28.29 -10.03 -26.61
C VAL A 26 27.29 -8.91 -26.29
N LEU A 27 26.86 -8.11 -27.27
CA LEU A 27 25.85 -7.06 -27.08
C LEU A 27 24.49 -7.64 -26.67
N THR A 28 24.08 -8.75 -27.25
CA THR A 28 22.84 -9.43 -26.86
C THR A 28 22.95 -10.07 -25.48
N LEU A 29 24.10 -10.67 -25.12
CA LEU A 29 24.33 -11.19 -23.77
C LEU A 29 24.33 -10.07 -22.72
N VAL A 30 24.96 -8.92 -23.02
CA VAL A 30 24.99 -7.73 -22.17
C VAL A 30 23.61 -7.06 -22.08
N ALA A 31 22.85 -7.00 -23.17
CA ALA A 31 21.48 -6.48 -23.19
C ALA A 31 20.49 -7.39 -22.45
N VAL A 32 20.70 -8.72 -22.47
CA VAL A 32 19.92 -9.68 -21.67
C VAL A 32 20.33 -9.63 -20.19
N ALA A 33 21.59 -9.28 -19.89
CA ALA A 33 22.09 -9.10 -18.53
C ALA A 33 21.71 -7.74 -17.91
N CYS A 34 21.25 -6.77 -18.70
CA CYS A 34 20.91 -5.43 -18.24
C CYS A 34 19.40 -5.19 -18.40
N SER A 35 18.68 -5.06 -17.28
CA SER A 35 17.28 -4.59 -17.16
C SER A 35 16.14 -5.63 -17.18
N THR A 36 16.29 -6.81 -16.57
CA THR A 36 15.07 -7.49 -16.11
C THR A 36 14.59 -6.81 -14.84
N VAL A 37 13.63 -5.89 -14.94
CA VAL A 37 12.89 -5.39 -13.77
C VAL A 37 12.39 -6.61 -13.02
N THR A 38 12.91 -6.87 -11.81
CA THR A 38 12.51 -8.07 -11.08
C THR A 38 11.05 -7.92 -10.65
N PRO A 39 10.31 -9.03 -10.44
CA PRO A 39 8.93 -8.91 -9.93
C PRO A 39 8.86 -8.16 -8.60
N PHE A 40 9.90 -8.24 -7.77
CA PHE A 40 10.02 -7.45 -6.56
C PHE A 40 10.14 -5.94 -6.86
N ASP A 41 11.06 -5.53 -7.74
CA ASP A 41 11.23 -4.12 -8.10
C ASP A 41 9.98 -3.55 -8.76
N ARG A 42 9.30 -4.36 -9.58
CA ARG A 42 8.00 -4.03 -10.17
C ARG A 42 6.94 -3.83 -9.07
N GLY A 43 6.82 -4.77 -8.13
CA GLY A 43 5.86 -4.67 -7.03
C GLY A 43 6.10 -3.43 -6.17
N PHE A 44 7.36 -3.14 -5.85
CA PHE A 44 7.75 -1.95 -5.11
C PHE A 44 7.36 -0.67 -5.86
N ALA A 45 7.69 -0.56 -7.15
CA ALA A 45 7.35 0.59 -7.96
C ALA A 45 5.82 0.81 -8.09
N LEU A 46 5.04 -0.27 -8.20
CA LEU A 46 3.57 -0.22 -8.22
C LEU A 46 2.99 0.22 -6.88
N SER A 47 3.54 -0.27 -5.76
CA SER A 47 3.13 0.10 -4.41
C SER A 47 3.35 1.60 -4.14
N GLN A 48 4.47 2.17 -4.61
CA GLN A 48 4.76 3.60 -4.50
C GLN A 48 3.78 4.48 -5.30
N ARG A 49 3.15 3.92 -6.33
CA ARG A 49 2.11 4.59 -7.15
C ARG A 49 0.69 4.36 -6.62
N GLY A 50 0.53 3.62 -5.51
CA GLY A 50 -0.77 3.25 -4.95
C GLY A 50 -1.53 2.21 -5.78
N GLN A 51 -0.86 1.52 -6.72
CA GLN A 51 -1.45 0.46 -7.52
C GLN A 51 -1.41 -0.86 -6.74
N ASP A 52 -2.07 -0.90 -5.58
CA ASP A 52 -1.87 -1.95 -4.56
C ASP A 52 -2.24 -3.36 -5.04
N LEU A 53 -3.30 -3.51 -5.86
CA LEU A 53 -3.66 -4.81 -6.46
C LEU A 53 -2.55 -5.35 -7.38
N ALA A 54 -2.06 -4.51 -8.29
CA ALA A 54 -0.99 -4.89 -9.21
C ALA A 54 0.34 -5.12 -8.47
N ALA A 55 0.60 -4.34 -7.42
CA ALA A 55 1.76 -4.53 -6.55
C ALA A 55 1.70 -5.88 -5.84
N LYS A 56 0.53 -6.26 -5.29
CA LYS A 56 0.31 -7.57 -4.67
C LYS A 56 0.61 -8.71 -5.65
N GLU A 57 0.10 -8.64 -6.88
CA GLU A 57 0.36 -9.65 -7.92
C GLU A 57 1.85 -9.79 -8.26
N ALA A 58 2.57 -8.66 -8.34
CA ALA A 58 4.00 -8.66 -8.59
C ALA A 58 4.80 -9.24 -7.41
N PHE A 59 4.38 -8.97 -6.16
CA PHE A 59 4.97 -9.62 -4.98
C PHE A 59 4.63 -11.11 -4.88
N ASP A 60 3.42 -11.52 -5.29
CA ASP A 60 3.06 -12.94 -5.42
C ASP A 60 4.00 -13.65 -6.40
N GLU A 61 4.35 -13.00 -7.52
CA GLU A 61 5.34 -13.52 -8.45
C GLU A 61 6.76 -13.53 -7.85
N ALA A 62 7.16 -12.48 -7.13
CA ALA A 62 8.46 -12.41 -6.46
C ALA A 62 8.64 -13.58 -5.47
N ILE A 63 7.60 -13.86 -4.66
CA ILE A 63 7.59 -14.96 -3.69
C ILE A 63 7.62 -16.31 -4.39
N ARG A 64 6.91 -16.49 -5.52
CA ARG A 64 7.01 -17.73 -6.31
C ARG A 64 8.43 -18.00 -6.80
N ARG A 65 9.19 -16.94 -7.15
CA ARG A 65 10.57 -17.05 -7.62
C ARG A 65 11.59 -17.22 -6.48
N SER A 66 11.35 -16.59 -5.33
CA SER A 66 12.19 -16.66 -4.12
C SER A 66 11.30 -16.78 -2.89
N PRO A 67 10.92 -18.02 -2.50
CA PRO A 67 10.01 -18.29 -1.38
C PRO A 67 10.56 -17.93 0.01
N ASP A 68 11.84 -17.56 0.09
CA ASP A 68 12.58 -17.17 1.27
C ASP A 68 12.84 -15.65 1.34
N SER A 69 12.28 -14.88 0.41
CA SER A 69 12.44 -13.42 0.37
C SER A 69 11.61 -12.72 1.46
N ALA A 70 12.21 -12.48 2.62
CA ALA A 70 11.60 -11.69 3.70
C ALA A 70 11.08 -10.32 3.21
N PRO A 71 11.81 -9.55 2.38
CA PRO A 71 11.31 -8.28 1.85
C PRO A 71 10.07 -8.42 0.97
N ALA A 72 9.95 -9.49 0.18
CA ALA A 72 8.78 -9.70 -0.68
C ALA A 72 7.52 -9.97 0.16
N TYR A 73 7.63 -10.77 1.22
CA TYR A 73 6.55 -10.96 2.19
C TYR A 73 6.19 -9.65 2.90
N ALA A 74 7.18 -8.92 3.44
CA ALA A 74 6.92 -7.66 4.13
C ALA A 74 6.18 -6.64 3.26
N ASN A 75 6.62 -6.45 2.02
CA ASN A 75 5.97 -5.51 1.10
C ASN A 75 4.61 -6.01 0.59
N ARG A 76 4.42 -7.34 0.44
CA ARG A 76 3.10 -7.90 0.15
C ARG A 76 2.12 -7.67 1.30
N GLY A 77 2.58 -7.86 2.54
CA GLY A 77 1.79 -7.57 3.73
C GLY A 77 1.34 -6.11 3.79
N LEU A 78 2.24 -5.18 3.44
CA LEU A 78 1.91 -3.75 3.36
C LEU A 78 0.79 -3.45 2.38
N VAL A 79 0.87 -3.99 1.16
CA VAL A 79 -0.20 -3.75 0.16
C VAL A 79 -1.48 -4.49 0.49
N ARG A 80 -1.42 -5.68 1.11
CA ARG A 80 -2.60 -6.40 1.61
C ARG A 80 -3.33 -5.60 2.70
N ALA A 81 -2.60 -5.01 3.63
CA ALA A 81 -3.18 -4.15 4.66
C ALA A 81 -3.90 -2.94 4.06
N ARG A 82 -3.30 -2.27 3.06
CA ARG A 82 -3.96 -1.15 2.34
C ARG A 82 -5.21 -1.59 1.57
N LEU A 83 -5.26 -2.84 1.12
CA LEU A 83 -6.42 -3.45 0.47
C LEU A 83 -7.48 -3.94 1.48
N GLY A 84 -7.24 -3.81 2.78
CA GLY A 84 -8.14 -4.28 3.85
C GLY A 84 -8.01 -5.76 4.19
N ASP A 85 -7.08 -6.49 3.56
CA ASP A 85 -6.77 -7.89 3.89
C ASP A 85 -5.79 -7.94 5.08
N LEU A 86 -6.32 -7.67 6.27
CA LEU A 86 -5.53 -7.63 7.50
C LEU A 86 -5.00 -9.00 7.89
N ASP A 87 -5.79 -10.06 7.71
CA ASP A 87 -5.37 -11.44 8.00
C ASP A 87 -4.20 -11.85 7.10
N GLY A 88 -4.32 -11.66 5.79
CA GLY A 88 -3.26 -11.94 4.85
C GLY A 88 -2.03 -11.05 5.05
N ALA A 89 -2.19 -9.83 5.57
CA ALA A 89 -1.07 -8.97 5.95
C ALA A 89 -0.33 -9.50 7.18
N ILE A 90 -1.05 -9.90 8.22
CA ILE A 90 -0.47 -10.47 9.46
C ILE A 90 0.30 -11.76 9.14
N GLU A 91 -0.23 -12.63 8.29
CA GLU A 91 0.46 -13.83 7.82
C GLU A 91 1.79 -13.49 7.13
N ASP A 92 1.77 -12.51 6.22
CA ASP A 92 2.94 -12.08 5.47
C ASP A 92 4.01 -11.46 6.35
N TYR A 93 3.63 -10.56 7.26
CA TYR A 93 4.58 -9.99 8.22
C TYR A 93 5.16 -11.07 9.15
N THR A 94 4.33 -12.00 9.60
CA THR A 94 4.78 -13.14 10.42
C THR A 94 5.81 -13.98 9.67
N LYS A 95 5.57 -14.25 8.38
CA LYS A 95 6.52 -14.97 7.53
C LYS A 95 7.81 -14.18 7.33
N ALA A 96 7.74 -12.87 7.09
CA ALA A 96 8.91 -12.01 6.95
C ALA A 96 9.77 -11.96 8.22
N ILE A 97 9.14 -11.89 9.40
CA ILE A 97 9.83 -11.96 10.70
C ILE A 97 10.50 -13.33 10.87
N ALA A 98 9.80 -14.42 10.56
CA ALA A 98 10.35 -15.78 10.65
C ALA A 98 11.54 -16.02 9.70
N LEU A 99 11.56 -15.34 8.55
CA LEU A 99 12.67 -15.33 7.60
C LEU A 99 13.83 -14.41 8.02
N GLY A 100 13.75 -13.79 9.21
CA GLY A 100 14.83 -12.99 9.78
C GLY A 100 14.86 -11.54 9.33
N SER A 101 13.71 -10.96 8.98
CA SER A 101 13.63 -9.50 8.76
C SER A 101 14.17 -8.75 9.98
N ARG A 102 15.13 -7.84 9.72
CA ARG A 102 15.72 -6.96 10.74
C ARG A 102 15.12 -5.56 10.73
N ASP A 103 14.14 -5.35 9.86
CA ASP A 103 13.47 -4.08 9.70
C ASP A 103 12.39 -3.93 10.78
N GLY A 104 12.54 -2.91 11.64
CA GLY A 104 11.60 -2.59 12.70
C GLY A 104 10.22 -2.17 12.17
N GLU A 105 10.12 -1.77 10.90
CA GLU A 105 8.85 -1.45 10.26
C GLU A 105 7.96 -2.70 10.07
N VAL A 106 8.54 -3.90 9.96
CA VAL A 106 7.75 -5.13 9.80
C VAL A 106 6.92 -5.45 11.05
N PRO A 107 7.50 -5.59 12.25
CA PRO A 107 6.70 -5.75 13.46
C PRO A 107 5.83 -4.53 13.75
N PHE A 108 6.28 -3.30 13.44
CA PHE A 108 5.41 -2.12 13.59
C PHE A 108 4.12 -2.24 12.75
N ASN A 109 4.23 -2.55 11.46
CA ASN A 109 3.08 -2.70 10.57
C ASN A 109 2.19 -3.90 10.94
N ARG A 110 2.78 -5.00 11.44
CA ARG A 110 1.99 -6.11 12.00
C ARG A 110 1.23 -5.69 13.25
N GLY A 111 1.85 -4.92 14.13
CA GLY A 111 1.20 -4.33 15.31
C GLY A 111 0.05 -3.40 14.97
N LEU A 112 0.16 -2.60 13.90
CA LEU A 112 -0.96 -1.79 13.40
C LEU A 112 -2.14 -2.66 12.94
N ALA A 113 -1.88 -3.69 12.13
CA ALA A 113 -2.91 -4.61 11.67
C ALA A 113 -3.58 -5.36 12.84
N LEU A 114 -2.79 -5.81 13.83
CA LEU A 114 -3.31 -6.43 15.05
C LEU A 114 -4.16 -5.46 15.87
N THR A 115 -3.77 -4.19 15.96
CA THR A 115 -4.55 -3.16 16.65
C THR A 115 -5.91 -2.96 15.99
N GLU A 116 -5.96 -2.91 14.66
CA GLU A 116 -7.21 -2.81 13.90
C GLU A 116 -8.11 -4.05 14.12
N LYS A 117 -7.50 -5.23 14.25
CA LYS A 117 -8.18 -6.47 14.65
C LYS A 117 -8.55 -6.57 16.13
N ARG A 118 -8.16 -5.59 16.95
CA ARG A 118 -8.36 -5.54 18.40
C ARG A 118 -7.52 -6.55 19.21
N ASP A 119 -6.49 -7.11 18.61
CA ASP A 119 -5.53 -8.02 19.24
C ASP A 119 -4.42 -7.20 19.95
N TYR A 120 -4.84 -6.36 20.90
CA TYR A 120 -3.99 -5.30 21.46
C TYR A 120 -2.76 -5.80 22.21
N ARG A 121 -2.83 -6.97 22.86
CA ARG A 121 -1.68 -7.55 23.57
C ARG A 121 -0.56 -7.96 22.62
N ASP A 122 -0.92 -8.57 21.50
CA ASP A 122 0.06 -8.98 20.49
C ASP A 122 0.61 -7.75 19.76
N ALA A 123 -0.23 -6.75 19.51
CA ALA A 123 0.21 -5.45 18.99
C ALA A 123 1.25 -4.77 19.90
N VAL A 124 1.06 -4.79 21.23
CA VAL A 124 2.05 -4.27 22.19
C VAL A 124 3.39 -4.98 22.07
N ALA A 125 3.40 -6.31 21.92
CA ALA A 125 4.63 -7.09 21.76
C ALA A 125 5.36 -6.71 20.46
N ASP A 126 4.61 -6.51 19.38
CA ASP A 126 5.13 -6.10 18.08
C ASP A 126 5.70 -4.68 18.09
N PHE A 127 4.98 -3.71 18.66
CA PHE A 127 5.51 -2.37 18.82
C PHE A 127 6.74 -2.34 19.73
N THR A 128 6.78 -3.19 20.76
CA THR A 128 7.98 -3.33 21.61
C THR A 128 9.17 -3.86 20.81
N THR A 129 8.93 -4.80 19.91
CA THR A 129 9.97 -5.32 18.99
C THR A 129 10.44 -4.22 18.05
N ALA A 130 9.54 -3.44 17.43
CA ALA A 130 9.90 -2.30 16.60
C ALA A 130 10.75 -1.25 17.36
N LEU A 131 10.36 -0.95 18.61
CA LEU A 131 11.06 -0.01 19.47
C LEU A 131 12.41 -0.53 19.98
N SER A 132 12.64 -1.84 19.98
CA SER A 132 13.97 -2.41 20.26
C SER A 132 14.96 -2.10 19.12
N VAL A 133 14.47 -1.98 17.89
CA VAL A 133 15.27 -1.60 16.71
C VAL A 133 15.47 -0.09 16.65
N ASN A 134 14.40 0.69 16.85
CA ASN A 134 14.45 2.15 16.93
C ASN A 134 13.72 2.70 18.16
N PRO A 135 14.44 2.94 19.28
CA PRO A 135 13.83 3.46 20.51
C PRO A 135 13.29 4.89 20.43
N ARG A 136 13.52 5.59 19.31
CA ARG A 136 13.06 6.97 19.07
C ARG A 136 11.94 7.05 18.03
N HIS A 137 11.41 5.92 17.56
CA HIS A 137 10.29 5.90 16.63
C HIS A 137 9.03 6.39 17.36
N ALA A 138 8.64 7.64 17.10
CA ALA A 138 7.55 8.32 17.81
C ALA A 138 6.17 7.68 17.54
N GLU A 139 5.90 7.26 16.30
CA GLU A 139 4.62 6.66 15.92
C GLU A 139 4.38 5.29 16.59
N ALA A 140 5.33 4.36 16.52
CA ALA A 140 5.38 3.12 17.30
C ALA A 140 5.23 3.32 18.82
N LEU A 141 5.86 4.33 19.43
CA LEU A 141 5.61 4.67 20.85
C LEU A 141 4.14 5.05 21.05
N PHE A 142 3.61 5.92 20.19
CA PHE A 142 2.23 6.38 20.31
C PHE A 142 1.22 5.24 20.12
N ALA A 143 1.46 4.38 19.12
CA ALA A 143 0.65 3.20 18.81
C ALA A 143 0.68 2.18 19.96
N ARG A 144 1.87 1.93 20.55
CA ARG A 144 1.99 1.08 21.74
C ARG A 144 1.27 1.67 22.94
N GLY A 145 1.38 2.97 23.16
CA GLY A 145 0.63 3.67 24.20
C GLY A 145 -0.88 3.51 24.05
N SER A 146 -1.38 3.61 22.81
CA SER A 146 -2.80 3.38 22.50
C SER A 146 -3.24 1.93 22.73
N ALA A 147 -2.39 0.96 22.38
CA ALA A 147 -2.67 -0.45 22.65
C ALA A 147 -2.63 -0.77 24.17
N TRP A 148 -1.73 -0.16 24.93
CA TRP A 148 -1.73 -0.22 26.39
C TRP A 148 -2.99 0.38 27.00
N TRP A 149 -3.46 1.52 26.48
CA TRP A 149 -4.70 2.14 26.92
C TRP A 149 -5.88 1.19 26.74
N LEU A 150 -5.97 0.53 25.59
CA LEU A 150 -7.06 -0.38 25.24
C LEU A 150 -7.01 -1.72 26.00
N THR A 151 -5.84 -2.09 26.55
CA THR A 151 -5.70 -3.23 27.47
C THR A 151 -5.92 -2.85 28.94
N GLY A 152 -5.97 -1.54 29.23
CA GLY A 152 -6.24 -0.96 30.55
C GLY A 152 -5.00 -0.63 31.37
N ASP A 153 -3.81 -0.76 30.80
CA ASP A 153 -2.53 -0.39 31.41
C ASP A 153 -2.23 1.10 31.19
N THR A 154 -3.02 1.96 31.86
CA THR A 154 -3.02 3.42 31.67
C THR A 154 -1.68 4.09 31.99
N ASP A 155 -0.90 3.51 32.90
CA ASP A 155 0.42 4.05 33.29
C ASP A 155 1.44 3.89 32.17
N GLN A 156 1.50 2.70 31.56
CA GLN A 156 2.35 2.42 30.40
C GLN A 156 1.90 3.26 29.20
N ALA A 157 0.58 3.36 28.98
CA ALA A 157 0.00 4.19 27.93
C ALA A 157 0.47 5.66 28.01
N ARG A 158 0.33 6.26 29.20
CA ARG A 158 0.73 7.65 29.44
C ARG A 158 2.23 7.85 29.24
N ALA A 159 3.06 6.93 29.74
CA ALA A 159 4.51 7.03 29.60
C ALA A 159 4.93 7.02 28.12
N ASP A 160 4.39 6.09 27.33
CA ASP A 160 4.68 5.98 25.91
C ASP A 160 4.17 7.19 25.11
N TRP A 161 2.95 7.66 25.35
CA TRP A 161 2.41 8.84 24.68
C TRP A 161 3.22 10.11 24.97
N LEU A 162 3.61 10.36 26.22
CA LEU A 162 4.43 11.51 26.59
C LEU A 162 5.79 11.47 25.88
N ARG A 163 6.42 10.28 25.84
CA ARG A 163 7.69 10.10 25.14
C ARG A 163 7.53 10.30 23.63
N ALA A 164 6.46 9.81 23.03
CA ALA A 164 6.15 9.99 21.62
C ALA A 164 6.00 11.49 21.26
N ILE A 165 5.19 12.22 22.03
CA ILE A 165 4.96 13.67 21.85
C ILE A 165 6.24 14.48 22.04
N ALA A 166 7.12 14.07 22.95
CA ALA A 166 8.42 14.71 23.15
C ALA A 166 9.38 14.49 21.97
N LEU A 167 9.28 13.34 21.29
CA LEU A 167 10.13 12.97 20.15
C LEU A 167 9.60 13.45 18.80
N GLU A 168 8.31 13.77 18.68
CA GLU A 168 7.68 14.22 17.43
C GLU A 168 8.19 15.62 17.01
N PRO A 169 8.95 15.72 15.90
CA PRO A 169 9.50 16.99 15.45
C PRO A 169 8.48 17.86 14.69
N ASP A 170 7.44 17.29 14.06
CA ASP A 170 6.45 18.07 13.31
C ASP A 170 5.40 18.67 14.26
N PRO A 171 5.29 20.01 14.37
CA PRO A 171 4.32 20.65 15.24
C PRO A 171 2.86 20.27 14.93
N ARG A 172 2.55 19.98 13.66
CA ARG A 172 1.19 19.58 13.26
C ARG A 172 0.87 18.18 13.77
N GLN A 173 1.75 17.22 13.55
CA GLN A 173 1.60 15.87 14.08
C GLN A 173 1.58 15.86 15.60
N LYS A 174 2.47 16.62 16.24
CA LYS A 174 2.50 16.77 17.71
C LYS A 174 1.18 17.28 18.27
N SER A 175 0.59 18.29 17.62
CA SER A 175 -0.73 18.83 18.01
C SER A 175 -1.84 17.79 17.86
N ARG A 176 -1.79 16.93 16.84
CA ARG A 176 -2.74 15.82 16.67
C ARG A 176 -2.59 14.76 17.77
N MET A 177 -1.35 14.40 18.11
CA MET A 177 -1.08 13.44 19.18
C MET A 177 -1.59 13.95 20.53
N LEU A 178 -1.36 15.23 20.85
CA LEU A 178 -1.90 15.87 22.05
C LEU A 178 -3.43 15.81 22.08
N ALA A 179 -4.10 16.24 21.00
CA ALA A 179 -5.55 16.20 20.92
C ALA A 179 -6.12 14.77 21.03
N ALA A 180 -5.43 13.78 20.48
CA ALA A 180 -5.83 12.37 20.60
C ALA A 180 -5.71 11.85 22.04
N VAL A 181 -4.67 12.25 22.77
CA VAL A 181 -4.51 11.89 24.20
C VAL A 181 -5.57 12.57 25.06
N ASP A 182 -5.86 13.85 24.81
CA ASP A 182 -6.86 14.61 25.57
C ASP A 182 -8.30 14.12 25.33
N SER A 183 -8.57 13.57 24.15
CA SER A 183 -9.87 13.02 23.76
C SER A 183 -10.01 11.52 24.03
N ALA A 184 -9.00 10.87 24.60
CA ALA A 184 -9.02 9.43 24.86
C ALA A 184 -10.17 9.08 25.84
N PRO A 185 -11.14 8.24 25.44
CA PRO A 185 -12.26 7.89 26.30
C PRO A 185 -11.76 7.12 27.53
N PRO A 186 -12.34 7.34 28.72
CA PRO A 186 -11.95 6.62 29.92
C PRO A 186 -12.01 5.11 29.67
N VAL A 187 -10.99 4.37 30.12
CA VAL A 187 -10.96 2.92 29.97
C VAL A 187 -12.12 2.33 30.75
N THR A 188 -13.17 1.96 30.03
CA THR A 188 -14.19 1.06 30.56
C THR A 188 -13.58 -0.33 30.43
N ARG A 189 -13.09 -0.90 31.54
CA ARG A 189 -12.66 -2.31 31.52
C ARG A 189 -13.85 -3.13 31.01
N PRO A 190 -13.72 -3.89 29.91
CA PRO A 190 -14.71 -4.92 29.63
C PRO A 190 -14.80 -5.81 30.89
N PRO A 191 -16.00 -6.31 31.25
CA PRO A 191 -16.14 -7.17 32.41
C PRO A 191 -15.08 -8.27 32.31
N ALA A 192 -14.32 -8.44 33.38
CA ALA A 192 -13.19 -9.37 33.40
C ALA A 192 -13.65 -10.71 32.84
N VAL A 193 -13.24 -11.01 31.61
CA VAL A 193 -13.29 -12.40 31.14
C VAL A 193 -12.21 -13.05 31.96
N THR A 194 -12.63 -13.66 33.07
CA THR A 194 -11.76 -14.46 33.92
C THR A 194 -11.01 -15.40 32.99
N SER A 195 -9.70 -15.21 32.92
CA SER A 195 -8.78 -16.13 32.29
C SER A 195 -9.06 -17.53 32.82
N SER A 196 -9.67 -18.38 32.00
CA SER A 196 -9.77 -19.81 32.27
C SER A 196 -8.60 -20.49 31.54
N PRO A 197 -7.81 -21.34 32.19
CA PRO A 197 -6.63 -21.94 31.57
C PRO A 197 -7.03 -23.10 30.63
N ALA A 198 -6.26 -23.23 29.56
CA ALA A 198 -6.08 -24.35 28.65
C ALA A 198 -6.96 -25.62 28.82
N ALA A 199 -7.68 -26.01 27.75
CA ALA A 199 -7.90 -27.41 27.39
C ALA A 199 -8.43 -27.54 25.93
N GLY A 200 -7.59 -28.12 25.05
CA GLY A 200 -7.92 -29.15 24.04
C GLY A 200 -8.98 -28.91 22.93
N PRO A 201 -8.90 -29.65 21.79
CA PRO A 201 -9.59 -29.28 20.56
C PRO A 201 -10.89 -30.06 20.28
N ALA A 202 -11.63 -29.51 19.31
CA ALA A 202 -12.64 -30.11 18.41
C ALA A 202 -14.10 -30.23 18.89
N ALA A 203 -15.00 -29.54 18.18
CA ALA A 203 -16.21 -30.12 17.57
C ALA A 203 -17.02 -29.08 16.75
N GLY A 204 -17.15 -29.31 15.43
CA GLY A 204 -18.38 -29.23 14.62
C GLY A 204 -19.13 -27.88 14.41
N PRO A 205 -19.49 -27.52 13.15
CA PRO A 205 -20.26 -26.32 12.84
C PRO A 205 -21.79 -26.57 12.83
N GLY A 206 -22.57 -25.53 13.14
CA GLY A 206 -24.03 -25.48 13.06
C GLY A 206 -24.54 -24.03 12.97
N PRO A 207 -25.75 -23.77 12.45
CA PRO A 207 -25.92 -22.86 11.32
C PRO A 207 -26.33 -21.41 11.66
N GLU A 208 -25.80 -20.51 10.85
CA GLU A 208 -26.46 -19.40 10.14
C GLU A 208 -27.87 -18.97 10.60
N THR A 209 -27.95 -17.77 11.17
CA THR A 209 -29.18 -16.95 11.18
C THR A 209 -28.85 -15.50 10.84
N ALA A 210 -29.45 -15.02 9.76
CA ALA A 210 -29.37 -13.67 9.22
C ALA A 210 -29.96 -12.58 10.16
N PRO A 211 -29.55 -11.31 10.03
CA PRO A 211 -30.13 -10.20 10.80
C PRO A 211 -31.36 -9.58 10.09
N PRO A 212 -32.27 -8.91 10.82
CA PRO A 212 -33.37 -8.18 10.19
C PRO A 212 -32.97 -6.75 9.76
N ALA A 213 -33.74 -6.30 8.77
CA ALA A 213 -33.65 -5.06 8.03
C ALA A 213 -33.74 -3.78 8.88
N SER A 214 -33.06 -2.74 8.41
CA SER A 214 -33.28 -1.35 8.79
C SER A 214 -33.46 -0.48 7.54
N ALA A 215 -34.50 0.34 7.56
CA ALA A 215 -34.79 1.41 6.61
C ALA A 215 -35.49 2.56 7.39
N PRO A 216 -35.61 3.77 6.84
CA PRO A 216 -34.51 4.70 6.66
C PRO A 216 -34.84 6.11 7.23
N ALA A 217 -33.94 7.06 6.93
CA ALA A 217 -34.10 8.52 6.94
C ALA A 217 -33.68 9.28 8.20
N SER A 218 -32.67 10.13 8.03
CA SER A 218 -32.79 11.58 8.25
C SER A 218 -31.68 12.30 7.50
N ALA A 219 -32.10 13.08 6.49
CA ALA A 219 -31.29 14.01 5.74
C ALA A 219 -31.31 15.39 6.44
N SER A 220 -30.15 16.04 6.51
CA SER A 220 -29.91 17.49 6.61
C SER A 220 -28.38 17.67 6.61
N SER A 221 -27.72 18.54 5.87
CA SER A 221 -28.11 19.69 5.06
C SER A 221 -26.90 20.03 4.15
N LEU A 222 -27.06 19.96 2.83
CA LEU A 222 -26.01 20.37 1.87
C LEU A 222 -26.15 21.88 1.58
N GLY A 223 -25.32 22.68 2.24
CA GLY A 223 -25.07 24.07 1.89
C GLY A 223 -24.03 24.18 0.76
N ALA A 224 -24.32 25.02 -0.23
CA ALA A 224 -23.42 25.60 -1.24
C ALA A 224 -22.54 24.63 -2.05
N ARG A 225 -23.01 24.25 -3.24
CA ARG A 225 -22.18 23.54 -4.24
C ARG A 225 -21.04 24.43 -4.74
N ALA A 226 -19.84 24.16 -4.27
CA ALA A 226 -18.62 24.47 -5.01
C ALA A 226 -18.68 23.84 -6.42
N PRO A 227 -18.01 24.40 -7.45
CA PRO A 227 -17.90 23.74 -8.73
C PRO A 227 -17.31 22.34 -8.49
N LEU A 228 -18.03 21.31 -8.95
CA LEU A 228 -17.61 19.93 -8.76
C LEU A 228 -16.24 19.74 -9.42
N ASP A 229 -15.29 19.17 -8.67
CA ASP A 229 -14.01 18.77 -9.24
C ASP A 229 -14.22 17.68 -10.31
N SER A 230 -13.22 17.48 -11.17
CA SER A 230 -13.30 16.52 -12.28
C SER A 230 -13.70 15.11 -11.80
N ARG A 231 -13.30 14.73 -10.58
CA ARG A 231 -13.60 13.44 -9.96
C ARG A 231 -15.07 13.31 -9.58
N ALA A 232 -15.66 14.32 -8.96
CA ALA A 232 -17.06 14.31 -8.59
C ALA A 232 -17.99 14.32 -9.83
N LEU A 233 -17.58 14.99 -10.91
CA LEU A 233 -18.28 14.92 -12.20
C LEU A 233 -18.19 13.51 -12.82
N ALA A 234 -17.00 12.89 -12.80
CA ALA A 234 -16.82 11.53 -13.32
C ALA A 234 -17.63 10.49 -12.52
N ALA A 235 -17.59 10.57 -11.20
CA ALA A 235 -18.34 9.68 -10.32
C ALA A 235 -19.86 9.81 -10.52
N ARG A 236 -20.36 11.05 -10.66
CA ARG A 236 -21.78 11.29 -10.97
C ARG A 236 -22.17 10.76 -12.35
N GLY A 237 -21.30 10.90 -13.34
CA GLY A 237 -21.52 10.36 -14.68
C GLY A 237 -21.64 8.82 -14.67
N LEU A 238 -20.75 8.13 -13.95
CA LEU A 238 -20.81 6.67 -13.82
C LEU A 238 -22.06 6.19 -13.08
N ASP A 239 -22.46 6.87 -12.00
CA ASP A 239 -23.69 6.57 -11.26
C ASP A 239 -24.94 6.73 -12.14
N ARG A 240 -24.97 7.72 -13.04
CA ARG A 240 -26.05 7.90 -14.02
C ARG A 240 -26.09 6.80 -15.06
N GLU A 241 -24.95 6.34 -15.57
CA GLU A 241 -24.91 5.21 -16.51
C GLU A 241 -25.46 3.94 -15.85
N LEU A 242 -25.08 3.66 -14.59
CA LEU A 242 -25.58 2.51 -13.83
C LEU A 242 -27.10 2.57 -13.60
N LYS A 243 -27.67 3.79 -13.53
CA LYS A 243 -29.11 4.03 -13.41
C LYS A 243 -29.83 4.08 -14.76
N GLY A 244 -29.12 3.88 -15.88
CA GLY A 244 -29.67 3.89 -17.24
C GLY A 244 -29.82 5.29 -17.85
N ASP A 245 -29.39 6.36 -17.18
CA ASP A 245 -29.35 7.73 -17.71
C ASP A 245 -28.06 7.97 -18.50
N ARG A 246 -27.94 7.30 -19.66
CA ARG A 246 -26.78 7.41 -20.54
C ARG A 246 -26.52 8.84 -21.06
N PRO A 247 -27.53 9.64 -21.46
CA PRO A 247 -27.32 11.03 -21.87
C PRO A 247 -26.74 11.89 -20.74
N GLY A 248 -27.26 11.73 -19.52
CA GLY A 248 -26.74 12.42 -18.34
C GLY A 248 -25.33 11.99 -17.96
N ALA A 249 -25.01 10.70 -18.12
CA ALA A 249 -23.67 10.15 -17.91
C ALA A 249 -22.64 10.77 -18.87
N ILE A 250 -22.94 10.82 -20.17
CA ILE A 250 -22.08 11.42 -21.19
C ILE A 250 -21.85 12.91 -20.92
N GLY A 251 -22.90 13.65 -20.53
CA GLY A 251 -22.80 15.07 -20.20
C GLY A 251 -21.82 15.33 -19.06
N ASP A 252 -21.91 14.53 -18.00
CA ASP A 252 -21.04 14.66 -16.82
C ASP A 252 -19.61 14.23 -17.09
N LEU A 253 -19.40 13.17 -17.88
CA LEU A 253 -18.06 12.71 -18.26
C LEU A 253 -17.33 13.70 -19.18
N ARG A 254 -18.05 14.40 -20.07
CA ARG A 254 -17.48 15.48 -20.89
C ARG A 254 -17.08 16.69 -20.02
N ALA A 255 -17.92 17.05 -19.05
CA ALA A 255 -17.60 18.12 -18.10
C ALA A 255 -16.39 17.73 -17.24
N ALA A 256 -16.30 16.47 -16.79
CA ALA A 256 -15.14 15.93 -16.08
C ALA A 256 -13.87 16.02 -16.94
N LEU A 257 -13.95 15.64 -18.22
CA LEU A 257 -12.83 15.68 -19.15
C LEU A 257 -12.31 17.11 -19.39
N ALA A 258 -13.22 18.08 -19.45
CA ALA A 258 -12.87 19.49 -19.60
C ALA A 258 -12.22 20.09 -18.34
N ALA A 259 -12.58 19.60 -17.16
CA ALA A 259 -12.06 20.06 -15.87
C ALA A 259 -10.78 19.32 -15.41
N GLU A 260 -10.45 18.17 -16.00
CA GLU A 260 -9.31 17.35 -15.57
C GLU A 260 -7.98 17.85 -16.14
N ILE A 261 -7.01 18.07 -15.25
CA ILE A 261 -5.67 18.56 -15.60
C ILE A 261 -4.69 17.40 -15.72
N ASP A 262 -4.90 16.31 -15.00
CA ASP A 262 -4.03 15.14 -15.03
C ASP A 262 -4.13 14.39 -16.38
N PRO A 263 -3.00 14.08 -17.05
CA PRO A 263 -3.01 13.47 -18.37
C PRO A 263 -3.51 12.02 -18.38
N GLU A 264 -3.21 11.24 -17.34
CA GLU A 264 -3.64 9.84 -17.24
C GLU A 264 -5.14 9.75 -16.99
N ARG A 265 -5.67 10.57 -16.06
CA ARG A 265 -7.11 10.64 -15.79
C ARG A 265 -7.90 11.18 -16.99
N ARG A 266 -7.35 12.17 -17.71
CA ARG A 266 -7.96 12.61 -18.99
C ARG A 266 -8.04 11.49 -20.01
N GLN A 267 -7.00 10.66 -20.12
CA GLN A 267 -7.03 9.53 -21.03
C GLN A 267 -8.07 8.48 -20.59
N GLY A 268 -8.20 8.21 -19.30
CA GLY A 268 -9.25 7.34 -18.76
C GLY A 268 -10.65 7.84 -19.10
N LEU A 269 -10.91 9.14 -18.94
CA LEU A 269 -12.20 9.76 -19.29
C LEU A 269 -12.50 9.67 -20.79
N ARG A 270 -11.50 9.83 -21.67
CA ARG A 270 -11.68 9.63 -23.12
C ARG A 270 -12.03 8.18 -23.46
N ASN A 271 -11.36 7.21 -22.84
CA ASN A 271 -11.66 5.79 -23.06
C ASN A 271 -13.10 5.45 -22.64
N LEU A 272 -13.56 5.98 -21.50
CA LEU A 272 -14.95 5.82 -21.05
C LEU A 272 -15.95 6.43 -22.05
N LEU A 273 -15.67 7.62 -22.55
CA LEU A 273 -16.52 8.28 -23.53
C LEU A 273 -16.54 7.55 -24.88
N GLN A 274 -15.43 6.92 -25.30
CA GLN A 274 -15.39 6.04 -26.48
C GLN A 274 -16.24 4.78 -26.28
N LEU A 275 -16.16 4.14 -25.12
CA LEU A 275 -16.99 2.97 -24.79
C LEU A 275 -18.49 3.29 -24.81
N LEU A 276 -18.85 4.53 -24.44
CA LEU A 276 -20.23 5.02 -24.50
C LEU A 276 -20.64 5.53 -25.90
N GLY A 277 -19.77 5.42 -26.91
CA GLY A 277 -20.04 5.88 -28.27
C GLY A 277 -20.17 7.40 -28.39
N ALA A 278 -19.57 8.15 -27.46
CA ALA A 278 -19.77 9.58 -27.32
C ALA A 278 -18.63 10.45 -27.89
N ILE A 279 -17.53 9.84 -28.35
CA ILE A 279 -16.42 10.47 -29.08
C ILE A 279 -15.77 9.42 -29.98
#